data_AF-A0A8D2ALW3-F1
#
_entry.id   AF-A0A8D2ALW3-F1
#
_cell.length_a   1.000
_cell.length_b   1.000
_cell.length_c   1.000
_cell.angle_alpha   90.00
_cell.angle_beta   90.00
_cell.angle_gamma   90.00
#
_symmetry.space_group_name_H-M   'P 1'
#
loop_
_entity.id
_entity.type
_entity.pdbx_description
1 polymer ?
#
loop_
_entity_poly.entity_id
_entity_poly.type
_entity_poly.pdbx_seq_one_letter_code
_entity_poly.pdbx_strand_id
1 'polypeptide(L)'
;MAQRVEFPTDTLQELLNVHTACEREAITVFMEHSFKDDKHEFQKNLVEALLMQNEEASVKYCQAQLKKLSEPLMRRISRGAFSVPGGRSLYLEEKKKVELGYKQLPRKGVKAKEVLQNFLQSQSAIEKSILHSDKALTDGEKAIAVERAKREAAEKEQELLRQQQKEEQEGKEAQEGSSKEHIAQLEKKLDRKMQNHLRRFEWNLDHKLKVSLDRAWQCLTDNALVPQEGKNQHVKHGHDSNGKLKRYVSVDPSSTLFLSSFLPPSPIPSP
;
A
#
# COMPACT_ATOMS: atom_id res chain seq x y z
N MET A 1 12.63 81.18 10.61
CA MET A 1 12.81 79.71 10.56
C MET A 1 11.51 78.95 10.31
N ALA A 2 10.46 79.12 11.12
CA ALA A 2 9.19 78.36 10.95
C ALA A 2 8.52 78.49 9.57
N GLN A 3 8.74 79.62 8.88
CA GLN A 3 8.23 79.84 7.51
C GLN A 3 9.17 79.31 6.40
N ARG A 4 10.41 78.94 6.73
CA ARG A 4 11.47 78.59 5.77
C ARG A 4 11.97 77.14 5.87
N VAL A 5 11.65 76.45 6.96
CA VAL A 5 12.04 75.05 7.18
C VAL A 5 10.79 74.18 7.10
N GLU A 6 10.83 73.18 6.24
CA GLU A 6 9.81 72.14 6.16
C GLU A 6 10.43 70.81 6.61
N PHE A 7 9.99 70.33 7.76
CA PHE A 7 10.50 69.10 8.35
C PHE A 7 9.78 67.85 7.79
N PRO A 8 10.49 66.70 7.66
CA PRO A 8 11.93 66.53 7.85
C PRO A 8 12.75 67.04 6.65
N THR A 9 13.95 67.55 6.91
CA THR A 9 14.93 67.91 5.86
C THR A 9 15.62 66.66 5.31
N ASP A 10 16.07 66.66 4.06
CA ASP A 10 16.74 65.50 3.46
C ASP A 10 18.11 65.25 4.11
N THR A 11 18.81 66.34 4.46
CA THR A 11 20.13 66.28 5.11
C THR A 11 20.20 67.21 6.32
N LEU A 12 21.13 66.91 7.22
CA LEU A 12 21.47 67.82 8.32
C LEU A 12 22.02 69.16 7.79
N GLN A 13 22.79 69.12 6.70
CA GLN A 13 23.37 70.32 6.10
C GLN A 13 22.30 71.29 5.60
N GLU A 14 21.22 70.77 5.01
CA GLU A 14 20.07 71.59 4.58
C GLU A 14 19.47 72.36 5.76
N LEU A 15 19.25 71.69 6.90
CA LEU A 15 18.75 72.33 8.12
C LEU A 15 19.73 73.39 8.66
N LEU A 16 21.03 73.07 8.70
CA LEU A 16 22.07 73.99 9.18
C LEU A 16 22.19 75.23 8.27
N ASN A 17 22.02 75.07 6.97
CA ASN A 17 22.06 76.18 6.01
C ASN A 17 20.88 77.15 6.24
N VAL A 18 19.66 76.62 6.45
CA VAL A 18 18.50 77.48 6.74
C VAL A 18 18.61 78.12 8.13
N HIS A 19 19.18 77.40 9.11
CA HIS A 19 19.48 77.93 10.43
C HIS A 19 20.43 79.11 10.36
N THR A 20 21.62 78.93 9.78
CA THR A 20 22.64 79.98 9.67
C THR A 20 22.14 81.21 8.91
N ALA A 21 21.32 81.04 7.87
CA ALA A 21 20.71 82.16 7.16
C ALA A 21 19.73 82.95 8.05
N CYS A 22 18.83 82.26 8.77
CA CYS A 22 17.89 82.91 9.69
C CYS A 22 18.58 83.50 10.92
N GLU A 23 19.66 82.87 11.37
CA GLU A 23 20.49 83.30 12.49
C GLU A 23 21.18 84.62 12.16
N ARG A 24 21.77 84.76 10.97
CA ARG A 24 22.36 86.03 10.53
C ARG A 24 21.33 87.17 10.54
N GLU A 25 20.14 86.93 9.99
CA GLU A 25 19.05 87.91 10.01
C GLU A 25 18.61 88.26 11.44
N ALA A 26 18.48 87.26 12.32
CA ALA A 26 18.10 87.46 13.72
C ALA A 26 19.16 88.22 14.52
N ILE A 27 20.46 87.92 14.31
CA ILE A 27 21.58 88.65 14.93
C ILE A 27 21.59 90.10 14.45
N THR A 28 21.35 90.37 13.16
CA THR A 28 21.24 91.75 12.66
C THR A 28 20.13 92.51 13.38
N VAL A 29 18.93 91.93 13.47
CA VAL A 29 17.78 92.55 14.18
C VAL A 29 18.04 92.68 15.69
N PHE A 30 18.71 91.71 16.29
CA PHE A 30 19.02 91.71 17.73
C PHE A 30 20.09 92.75 18.08
N MET A 31 21.15 92.88 17.28
CA MET A 31 22.21 93.90 17.47
C MET A 31 21.67 95.33 17.32
N GLU A 32 20.60 95.53 16.55
CA GLU A 32 19.87 96.80 16.45
C GLU A 32 19.08 97.15 17.73
N HIS A 33 18.79 96.18 18.59
CA HIS A 33 17.80 96.34 19.68
C HIS A 33 18.19 95.75 21.04
N SER A 34 19.39 95.18 21.23
CA SER A 34 19.66 94.39 22.44
C SER A 34 21.13 94.40 22.88
N PHE A 35 21.33 94.38 24.20
CA PHE A 35 22.62 94.41 24.88
C PHE A 35 22.86 93.06 25.60
N LYS A 36 24.01 92.43 25.30
CA LYS A 36 24.68 91.29 25.97
C LYS A 36 24.00 89.90 25.94
N ASP A 37 24.34 89.10 24.93
CA ASP A 37 24.41 87.63 25.02
C ASP A 37 25.85 87.16 24.73
N ASP A 38 26.78 87.50 25.62
CA ASP A 38 28.23 87.31 25.41
C ASP A 38 28.65 85.81 25.40
N LYS A 39 27.74 84.87 25.74
CA LYS A 39 28.02 83.43 25.89
C LYS A 39 27.35 82.53 24.86
N HIS A 40 26.47 83.08 24.00
CA HIS A 40 25.75 82.35 22.94
C HIS A 40 24.94 81.14 23.47
N GLU A 41 24.48 81.17 24.72
CA GLU A 41 23.77 80.03 25.33
C GLU A 41 22.38 79.84 24.70
N PHE A 42 21.70 80.94 24.36
CA PHE A 42 20.40 80.90 23.68
C PHE A 42 20.51 80.35 22.25
N GLN A 43 21.59 80.70 21.55
CA GLN A 43 21.88 80.18 20.21
C GLN A 43 22.08 78.66 20.24
N LYS A 44 22.88 78.15 21.18
CA LYS A 44 23.10 76.71 21.35
C LYS A 44 21.79 75.96 21.63
N ASN A 45 20.99 76.47 22.56
CA ASN A 45 19.70 75.88 22.90
C ASN A 45 18.72 75.87 21.70
N LEU A 46 18.74 76.91 20.86
CA LEU A 46 17.92 76.98 19.66
C LEU A 46 18.34 75.94 18.61
N VAL A 47 19.64 75.79 18.36
CA VAL A 47 20.17 74.75 17.45
C VAL A 47 19.76 73.36 17.93
N GLU A 48 19.97 73.08 19.22
CA GLU A 48 19.65 71.79 19.81
C GLU A 48 18.16 71.47 19.69
N ALA A 49 17.28 72.44 20.00
CA ALA A 49 15.84 72.28 19.85
C ALA A 49 15.42 71.98 18.39
N LEU A 50 16.02 72.66 17.40
CA LEU A 50 15.73 72.43 15.98
C LEU A 50 16.24 71.07 15.49
N LEU A 51 17.39 70.63 15.97
CA LEU A 51 17.93 69.29 15.68
C LEU A 51 16.99 68.21 16.21
N MET A 52 16.57 68.32 17.48
CA MET A 52 15.64 67.36 18.06
C MET A 52 14.31 67.32 17.30
N GLN A 53 13.75 68.46 16.92
CA GLN A 53 12.52 68.52 16.12
C GLN A 53 12.69 67.86 14.75
N ASN A 54 13.82 68.06 14.07
CA ASN A 54 14.09 67.42 12.78
C ASN A 54 14.26 65.90 12.92
N GLU A 55 14.97 65.46 13.95
CA GLU A 55 15.12 64.04 14.26
C GLU A 55 13.77 63.39 14.55
N GLU A 56 12.95 64.00 15.40
CA GLU A 56 11.63 63.49 15.74
C GLU A 56 10.70 63.43 14.51
N ALA A 57 10.70 64.48 13.67
CA ALA A 57 9.95 64.50 12.43
C ALA A 57 10.43 63.41 11.46
N SER A 58 11.75 63.19 11.35
CA SER A 58 12.34 62.14 10.53
C SER A 58 11.94 60.75 11.02
N VAL A 59 11.95 60.50 12.34
CA VAL A 59 11.48 59.23 12.92
C VAL A 59 10.01 59.00 12.60
N LYS A 60 9.14 59.97 12.90
CA LYS A 60 7.68 59.86 12.68
C LYS A 60 7.37 59.57 11.22
N TYR A 61 7.97 60.31 10.29
CA TYR A 61 7.78 60.09 8.87
C TYR A 61 8.25 58.70 8.43
N CYS A 62 9.47 58.31 8.81
CA CYS A 62 10.03 57.00 8.43
C CYS A 62 9.21 55.82 8.97
N GLN A 63 8.77 55.89 10.23
CA GLN A 63 7.94 54.86 10.85
C GLN A 63 6.58 54.75 10.14
N ALA A 64 5.92 55.88 9.85
CA ALA A 64 4.65 55.89 9.15
C ALA A 64 4.77 55.27 7.75
N GLN A 65 5.81 55.63 7.00
CA GLN A 65 6.05 55.08 5.66
C GLN A 65 6.39 53.58 5.70
N LEU A 66 7.25 53.15 6.63
CA LEU A 66 7.54 51.72 6.79
C LEU A 66 6.30 50.93 7.20
N LYS A 67 5.45 51.46 8.09
CA LYS A 67 4.18 50.84 8.46
C LYS A 67 3.28 50.65 7.25
N LYS A 68 3.16 51.68 6.40
CA LYS A 68 2.37 51.61 5.16
C LYS A 68 2.95 50.60 4.16
N LEU A 69 4.26 50.62 3.93
CA LEU A 69 4.93 49.71 3.00
C LEU A 69 4.90 48.25 3.47
N SER A 70 4.98 48.01 4.78
CA SER A 70 4.97 46.68 5.38
C SER A 70 3.56 46.13 5.63
N GLU A 71 2.51 46.94 5.55
CA GLU A 71 1.12 46.51 5.80
C GLU A 71 0.70 45.29 4.95
N PRO A 72 0.98 45.21 3.64
CA PRO A 72 0.68 44.02 2.85
C PRO A 72 1.42 42.77 3.35
N LEU A 73 2.71 42.92 3.69
CA LEU A 73 3.53 41.84 4.25
C LEU A 73 2.97 41.35 5.59
N MET A 74 2.66 42.26 6.51
CA MET A 74 2.09 41.93 7.82
C MET A 74 0.75 41.21 7.70
N ARG A 75 -0.13 41.65 6.78
CA ARG A 75 -1.40 40.95 6.51
C ARG A 75 -1.19 39.53 5.99
N ARG A 76 -0.21 39.33 5.11
CA ARG A 76 0.15 37.98 4.62
C ARG A 76 0.70 37.08 5.73
N ILE A 77 1.53 37.63 6.62
CA ILE A 77 2.03 36.92 7.80
C ILE A 77 0.87 36.47 8.69
N SER A 78 -0.04 37.39 9.04
CA SER A 78 -1.18 37.08 9.92
C SER A 78 -2.15 36.05 9.32
N ARG A 79 -2.24 35.97 7.99
CA ARG A 79 -3.04 34.96 7.30
C ARG A 79 -2.34 33.59 7.17
N GLY A 80 -1.11 33.47 7.67
CA GLY A 80 -0.32 32.24 7.53
C GLY A 80 0.14 31.97 6.09
N ALA A 81 0.24 32.99 5.23
CA ALA A 81 0.59 32.83 3.82
C ALA A 81 2.01 32.27 3.57
N PHE A 82 2.85 32.23 4.60
CA PHE A 82 4.20 31.69 4.56
C PHE A 82 4.33 30.34 5.28
N SER A 83 3.22 29.77 5.78
CA SER A 83 3.17 28.45 6.41
C SER A 83 3.02 27.35 5.36
N VAL A 84 3.93 27.34 4.38
CA VAL A 84 4.00 26.39 3.28
C VAL A 84 5.46 25.94 3.10
N PRO A 85 5.72 24.76 2.51
CA PRO A 85 7.07 24.37 2.12
C PRO A 85 7.71 25.42 1.19
N GLY A 86 8.93 25.85 1.50
CA GLY A 86 9.61 26.96 0.84
C GLY A 86 9.11 28.35 1.25
N GLY A 87 8.24 28.45 2.26
CA GLY A 87 7.62 29.69 2.70
C GLY A 87 8.61 30.77 3.16
N ARG A 88 9.79 30.40 3.66
CA ARG A 88 10.84 31.37 4.02
C ARG A 88 11.32 32.17 2.81
N SER A 89 11.47 31.52 1.66
CA SER A 89 11.94 32.19 0.43
C SER A 89 10.96 33.29 0.00
N LEU A 90 9.66 32.96 0.02
CA LEU A 90 8.58 33.90 -0.29
C LEU A 90 8.57 35.09 0.67
N TYR A 91 8.79 34.84 1.97
CA TYR A 91 8.89 35.91 2.96
C TYR A 91 10.07 36.85 2.70
N LEU A 92 11.25 36.30 2.39
CA LEU A 92 12.45 37.11 2.11
C LEU A 92 12.26 37.99 0.87
N GLU A 93 11.60 37.49 -0.16
CA GLU A 93 11.29 38.27 -1.37
C GLU A 93 10.39 39.47 -1.04
N GLU A 94 9.32 39.25 -0.27
CA GLU A 94 8.38 40.31 0.12
C GLU A 94 9.03 41.33 1.07
N LYS A 95 9.83 40.87 2.04
CA LYS A 95 10.65 41.72 2.90
C LYS A 95 11.57 42.62 2.08
N LYS A 96 12.22 42.07 1.05
CA LYS A 96 13.08 42.82 0.12
C LYS A 96 12.31 43.88 -0.67
N LYS A 97 11.05 43.62 -1.05
CA LYS A 97 10.18 44.62 -1.70
C LYS A 97 9.91 45.80 -0.77
N VAL A 98 9.66 45.55 0.52
CA VAL A 98 9.49 46.61 1.53
C VAL A 98 10.77 47.44 1.67
N GLU A 99 11.94 46.79 1.78
CA GLU A 99 13.23 47.49 1.86
C GLU A 99 13.51 48.36 0.63
N LEU A 100 13.24 47.84 -0.57
CA LEU A 100 13.44 48.58 -1.81
C LEU A 100 12.48 49.78 -1.91
N GLY A 101 11.21 49.58 -1.59
CA GLY A 101 10.22 50.65 -1.55
C GLY A 101 10.63 51.76 -0.59
N TYR A 102 11.16 51.40 0.58
CA TYR A 102 11.65 52.38 1.55
C TYR A 102 12.89 53.15 1.05
N LYS A 103 13.83 52.47 0.40
CA LYS A 103 15.03 53.10 -0.18
C LYS A 103 14.68 54.18 -1.21
N GLN A 104 13.60 53.98 -1.97
CA GLN A 104 13.15 54.90 -3.01
C GLN A 104 12.39 56.14 -2.49
N LEU A 105 11.97 56.18 -1.21
CA LEU A 105 11.22 57.32 -0.68
C LEU A 105 12.05 58.62 -0.63
N PRO A 106 11.55 59.77 -1.08
CA PRO A 106 12.19 61.05 -0.82
C PRO A 106 11.96 61.51 0.64
N ARG A 107 12.77 62.47 1.12
CA ARG A 107 12.53 63.23 2.36
C ARG A 107 12.36 62.38 3.61
N LYS A 108 13.19 61.35 3.75
CA LYS A 108 13.20 60.49 4.95
C LYS A 108 13.84 61.16 6.16
N GLY A 109 14.80 62.04 5.89
CA GLY A 109 15.57 62.76 6.88
C GLY A 109 16.63 61.96 7.63
N VAL A 110 17.21 62.59 8.65
CA VAL A 110 18.47 62.17 9.28
C VAL A 110 18.40 60.81 9.99
N LYS A 111 17.20 60.34 10.40
CA LYS A 111 17.00 59.06 11.11
C LYS A 111 16.64 57.90 10.19
N ALA A 112 16.66 58.07 8.87
CA ALA A 112 16.21 57.06 7.91
C ALA A 112 16.89 55.68 8.08
N LYS A 113 18.21 55.66 8.26
CA LYS A 113 18.98 54.40 8.38
C LYS A 113 18.67 53.66 9.69
N GLU A 114 18.58 54.40 10.79
CA GLU A 114 18.32 53.87 12.12
C GLU A 114 16.92 53.24 12.20
N VAL A 115 15.91 53.95 11.70
CA VAL A 115 14.52 53.45 11.70
C VAL A 115 14.39 52.19 10.84
N LEU A 116 15.05 52.13 9.67
CA LEU A 116 15.08 50.93 8.84
C LEU A 116 15.75 49.76 9.56
N GLN A 117 16.89 49.98 10.21
CA GLN A 117 17.60 48.95 10.95
C GLN A 117 16.75 48.36 12.08
N ASN A 118 16.09 49.21 12.87
CA ASN A 118 15.19 48.79 13.94
C ASN A 118 14.01 47.96 13.40
N PHE A 119 13.45 48.36 12.27
CA PHE A 119 12.44 47.56 11.58
C PHE A 119 12.98 46.18 11.19
N LEU A 120 14.14 46.09 10.55
CA LEU A 120 14.73 44.80 10.14
C LEU A 120 15.04 43.89 11.33
N GLN A 121 15.47 44.46 12.46
CA GLN A 121 15.66 43.73 13.71
C GLN A 121 14.33 43.20 14.25
N SER A 122 13.26 44.00 14.23
CA SER A 122 11.91 43.57 14.65
C SER A 122 11.38 42.38 13.84
N GLN A 123 11.77 42.29 12.57
CA GLN A 123 11.38 41.21 11.65
C GLN A 123 12.13 39.88 11.89
N SER A 124 13.20 39.88 12.71
CA SER A 124 14.02 38.69 12.96
C SER A 124 13.24 37.57 13.65
N ALA A 125 12.40 37.89 14.62
CA ALA A 125 11.59 36.89 15.33
C ALA A 125 10.57 36.21 14.39
N ILE A 126 9.95 37.00 13.52
CA ILE A 126 9.02 36.52 12.49
C ILE A 126 9.73 35.61 11.50
N GLU A 127 10.90 36.02 11.00
CA GLU A 127 11.70 35.22 10.07
C GLU A 127 12.10 33.87 10.68
N LYS A 128 12.52 33.87 11.95
CA LYS A 128 12.85 32.63 12.68
C LYS A 128 11.64 31.71 12.82
N SER A 129 10.47 32.25 13.12
CA SER A 129 9.23 31.48 13.22
C SER A 129 8.85 30.85 11.88
N ILE A 130 8.89 31.62 10.78
CA ILE A 130 8.61 31.11 9.43
C ILE A 130 9.61 30.03 9.04
N LEU A 131 10.91 30.24 9.30
CA LEU A 131 11.95 29.24 9.03
C LEU A 131 11.68 27.92 9.77
N HIS A 132 11.29 27.98 11.04
CA HIS A 132 11.00 26.79 11.82
C HIS A 132 9.80 26.01 11.22
N SER A 133 8.72 26.71 10.89
CA SER A 133 7.56 26.10 10.24
C SER A 133 7.88 25.50 8.87
N ASP A 134 8.63 26.23 8.03
CA ASP A 134 9.05 25.78 6.70
C ASP A 134 9.84 24.46 6.76
N LYS A 135 10.80 24.38 7.70
CA LYS A 135 11.58 23.16 7.93
C LYS A 135 10.69 22.00 8.39
N ALA A 136 9.80 22.23 9.34
CA ALA A 136 8.90 21.20 9.85
C ALA A 136 7.95 20.66 8.76
N LEU A 137 7.43 21.54 7.90
CA LEU A 137 6.58 21.14 6.77
C LEU A 137 7.37 20.33 5.74
N THR A 138 8.56 20.80 5.38
CA THR A 138 9.44 20.10 4.42
C THR A 138 9.84 18.71 4.92
N ASP A 139 10.18 18.58 6.20
CA ASP A 139 10.54 17.30 6.80
C ASP A 139 9.31 16.37 6.90
N GLY A 140 8.13 16.92 7.20
CA GLY A 140 6.86 16.19 7.20
C GLY A 140 6.48 15.63 5.83
N GLU A 141 6.61 16.42 4.76
CA GLU A 141 6.34 15.97 3.39
C GLU A 141 7.26 14.82 2.97
N LYS A 142 8.55 14.92 3.31
CA LYS A 142 9.52 13.85 3.06
C LYS A 142 9.16 12.57 3.81
N ALA A 143 8.78 12.68 5.08
CA ALA A 143 8.36 11.52 5.88
C ALA A 143 7.12 10.82 5.27
N ILE A 144 6.13 11.60 4.86
CA ILE A 144 4.92 11.07 4.20
C ILE A 144 5.29 10.37 2.88
N ALA A 145 6.18 10.96 2.07
CA ALA A 145 6.64 10.36 0.83
C ALA A 145 7.37 9.02 1.06
N VAL A 146 8.22 8.94 2.09
CA VAL A 146 8.91 7.71 2.47
C VAL A 146 7.93 6.62 2.90
N GLU A 147 6.94 6.96 3.74
CA GLU A 147 5.95 5.98 4.19
C GLU A 147 5.04 5.50 3.05
N ARG A 148 4.67 6.38 2.11
CA ARG A 148 3.96 5.98 0.89
C ARG A 148 4.78 5.00 0.05
N ALA A 149 6.06 5.28 -0.17
CA ALA A 149 6.95 4.40 -0.93
C ALA A 149 7.10 3.02 -0.26
N LYS A 150 7.23 2.97 1.07
CA LYS A 150 7.27 1.69 1.81
C LYS A 150 5.97 0.91 1.67
N ARG A 151 4.83 1.58 1.80
CA ARG A 151 3.51 0.95 1.65
C ARG A 151 3.33 0.39 0.24
N GLU A 152 3.66 1.15 -0.80
CA GLU A 152 3.58 0.70 -2.19
C GLU A 152 4.52 -0.48 -2.46
N ALA A 153 5.73 -0.50 -1.88
CA ALA A 153 6.65 -1.62 -1.98
C ALA A 153 6.08 -2.88 -1.32
N ALA A 154 5.54 -2.75 -0.10
CA ALA A 154 4.93 -3.86 0.62
C ALA A 154 3.68 -4.41 -0.09
N GLU A 155 2.87 -3.54 -0.71
CA GLU A 155 1.67 -3.94 -1.46
C GLU A 155 2.04 -4.71 -2.73
N LYS A 156 3.11 -4.30 -3.44
CA LYS A 156 3.64 -5.04 -4.59
C LYS A 156 4.22 -6.39 -4.19
N GLU A 157 4.95 -6.46 -3.09
CA GLU A 157 5.49 -7.73 -2.56
C GLU A 157 4.36 -8.69 -2.16
N GLN A 158 3.32 -8.18 -1.49
CA GLN A 158 2.15 -8.97 -1.13
C GLN A 158 1.40 -9.51 -2.35
N GLU A 159 1.22 -8.70 -3.40
CA GLU A 159 0.57 -9.13 -4.64
C GLU A 159 1.37 -10.23 -5.34
N LEU A 160 2.70 -10.09 -5.39
CA LEU A 160 3.58 -11.10 -5.97
C LEU A 160 3.49 -12.43 -5.21
N LEU A 161 3.43 -12.40 -3.87
CA LEU A 161 3.22 -13.59 -3.06
C LEU A 161 1.85 -14.24 -3.31
N ARG A 162 0.78 -13.46 -3.49
CA ARG A 162 -0.55 -14.01 -3.83
C ARG A 162 -0.55 -14.70 -5.20
N GLN A 163 0.14 -14.13 -6.17
CA GLN A 163 0.27 -14.73 -7.50
C GLN A 163 1.05 -16.05 -7.43
N GLN A 164 2.18 -16.09 -6.71
CA GLN A 164 2.95 -17.31 -6.51
C GLN A 164 2.13 -18.41 -5.82
N GLN A 165 1.37 -18.07 -4.77
CA GLN A 165 0.49 -19.03 -4.09
C GLN A 165 -0.60 -19.56 -5.02
N LYS A 166 -1.15 -18.72 -5.88
CA LYS A 166 -2.16 -19.12 -6.85
C LYS A 166 -1.57 -20.06 -7.91
N GLU A 167 -0.42 -19.73 -8.47
CA GLU A 167 0.29 -20.60 -9.42
C GLU A 167 0.66 -21.96 -8.80
N GLU A 168 1.12 -21.96 -7.55
CA GLU A 168 1.45 -23.20 -6.83
C GLU A 168 0.21 -24.07 -6.60
N GLN A 169 -0.92 -23.46 -6.25
CA GLN A 169 -2.19 -24.15 -6.06
C GLN A 169 -2.72 -24.73 -7.37
N GLU A 170 -2.75 -23.95 -8.45
CA GLU A 170 -3.15 -24.41 -9.78
C GLU A 170 -2.26 -25.56 -10.27
N GLY A 171 -0.95 -25.50 -9.99
CA GLY A 171 -0.01 -26.58 -10.29
C GLY A 171 -0.33 -27.89 -9.54
N LYS A 172 -0.65 -27.80 -8.24
CA LYS A 172 -1.07 -28.96 -7.44
C LYS A 172 -2.37 -29.57 -7.97
N GLU A 173 -3.36 -28.73 -8.28
CA GLU A 173 -4.65 -29.17 -8.81
C GLU A 173 -4.52 -29.85 -10.17
N ALA A 174 -3.69 -29.30 -11.07
CA ALA A 174 -3.41 -29.91 -12.37
C ALA A 174 -2.72 -31.27 -12.22
N GLN A 175 -1.73 -31.38 -11.32
CA GLN A 175 -1.03 -32.62 -11.03
C GLN A 175 -1.97 -33.69 -10.44
N GLU A 176 -2.84 -33.32 -9.52
CA GLU A 176 -3.86 -34.21 -8.97
C GLU A 176 -4.86 -34.67 -10.05
N GLY A 177 -5.31 -33.74 -10.90
CA GLY A 177 -6.20 -34.05 -12.02
C GLY A 177 -5.60 -35.07 -12.98
N SER A 178 -4.33 -34.87 -13.38
CA SER A 178 -3.60 -35.82 -14.23
C SER A 178 -3.42 -37.18 -13.55
N SER A 179 -3.19 -37.21 -12.24
CA SER A 179 -3.00 -38.45 -11.48
C SER A 179 -4.30 -39.23 -11.38
N LYS A 180 -5.43 -38.56 -11.11
CA LYS A 180 -6.77 -39.16 -11.08
C LYS A 180 -7.15 -39.75 -12.43
N GLU A 181 -6.89 -39.03 -13.52
CA GLU A 181 -7.12 -39.52 -14.88
C GLU A 181 -6.28 -40.76 -15.19
N HIS A 182 -4.99 -40.75 -14.82
CA HIS A 182 -4.11 -41.91 -15.00
C HIS A 182 -4.61 -43.15 -14.24
N ILE A 183 -5.09 -42.98 -13.00
CA ILE A 183 -5.70 -44.07 -12.22
C ILE A 183 -6.96 -44.59 -12.91
N ALA A 184 -7.86 -43.71 -13.34
CA ALA A 184 -9.09 -44.10 -14.04
C ALA A 184 -8.81 -44.89 -15.33
N GLN A 185 -7.75 -44.54 -16.07
CA GLN A 185 -7.31 -45.29 -17.24
C GLN A 185 -6.78 -46.69 -16.87
N LEU A 186 -6.05 -46.83 -15.77
CA LEU A 186 -5.58 -48.12 -15.28
C LEU A 186 -6.73 -49.02 -14.83
N GLU A 187 -7.69 -48.49 -14.07
CA GLU A 187 -8.90 -49.20 -13.64
C GLU A 187 -9.68 -49.74 -14.85
N LYS A 188 -9.96 -48.86 -15.83
CA LYS A 188 -10.64 -49.24 -17.08
C LYS A 188 -9.89 -50.32 -17.85
N LYS A 189 -8.55 -50.31 -17.83
CA LYS A 189 -7.72 -51.35 -18.46
C LYS A 189 -7.78 -52.68 -17.70
N LEU A 190 -7.85 -52.64 -16.37
CA LEU A 190 -8.02 -53.82 -15.51
C LEU A 190 -9.40 -54.48 -15.76
N ASP A 191 -10.47 -53.70 -15.76
CA ASP A 191 -11.83 -54.19 -16.00
C ASP A 191 -11.97 -54.85 -17.37
N ARG A 192 -11.41 -54.22 -18.41
CA ARG A 192 -11.37 -54.81 -19.76
C ARG A 192 -10.61 -56.14 -19.77
N LYS A 193 -9.49 -56.25 -19.06
CA LYS A 193 -8.73 -57.50 -18.96
C LYS A 193 -9.54 -58.57 -18.23
N MET A 194 -10.22 -58.22 -17.14
CA MET A 194 -11.06 -59.14 -16.37
C MET A 194 -12.25 -59.65 -17.18
N GLN A 195 -12.99 -58.76 -17.85
CA GLN A 195 -14.08 -59.12 -18.75
C GLN A 195 -13.62 -60.02 -19.90
N ASN A 196 -12.48 -59.72 -20.51
CA ASN A 196 -11.90 -60.57 -21.55
C ASN A 196 -11.50 -61.94 -21.02
N HIS A 197 -10.97 -62.02 -19.80
CA HIS A 197 -10.60 -63.29 -19.18
C HIS A 197 -11.83 -64.15 -18.88
N LEU A 198 -12.86 -63.57 -18.26
CA LEU A 198 -14.14 -64.23 -18.00
C LEU A 198 -14.78 -64.75 -19.29
N ARG A 199 -14.89 -63.90 -20.32
CA ARG A 199 -15.43 -64.29 -21.63
C ARG A 199 -14.67 -65.48 -22.25
N ARG A 200 -13.34 -65.48 -22.15
CA ARG A 200 -12.51 -66.60 -22.63
C ARG A 200 -12.74 -67.87 -21.83
N PHE A 201 -12.92 -67.76 -20.52
CA PHE A 201 -13.17 -68.88 -19.63
C PHE A 201 -14.54 -69.52 -19.90
N GLU A 202 -15.59 -68.69 -20.02
CA GLU A 202 -16.93 -69.12 -20.43
C GLU A 202 -16.92 -69.81 -21.78
N TRP A 203 -16.26 -69.22 -22.79
CA TRP A 203 -16.12 -69.84 -24.11
C TRP A 203 -15.38 -71.18 -24.04
N ASN A 204 -14.34 -71.30 -23.22
CA ASN A 204 -13.62 -72.56 -23.04
C ASN A 204 -14.50 -73.64 -22.40
N LEU A 205 -15.30 -73.28 -21.40
CA LEU A 205 -16.26 -74.18 -20.76
C LEU A 205 -17.34 -74.62 -21.74
N ASP A 206 -17.94 -73.69 -22.48
CA ASP A 206 -18.95 -73.98 -23.50
C ASP A 206 -18.40 -74.91 -24.59
N HIS A 207 -17.19 -74.61 -25.09
CA HIS A 207 -16.49 -75.46 -26.05
C HIS A 207 -16.24 -76.87 -25.49
N LYS A 208 -15.77 -77.00 -24.24
CA LYS A 208 -15.57 -78.31 -23.59
C LYS A 208 -16.89 -79.07 -23.43
N LEU A 209 -17.96 -78.39 -23.07
CA LEU A 209 -19.28 -78.98 -22.91
C LEU A 209 -19.81 -79.50 -24.25
N LYS A 210 -19.68 -78.68 -25.30
CA LYS A 210 -20.09 -79.01 -26.67
C LYS A 210 -19.36 -80.23 -27.22
N VAL A 211 -18.04 -80.28 -27.06
CA VAL A 211 -17.24 -81.47 -27.44
C VAL A 211 -17.67 -82.72 -26.67
N SER A 212 -18.00 -82.59 -25.38
CA SER A 212 -18.46 -83.72 -24.55
C SER A 212 -19.86 -84.20 -24.98
N LEU A 213 -20.76 -83.26 -25.29
CA LEU A 213 -22.09 -83.53 -25.82
C LEU A 213 -22.03 -84.17 -27.22
N ASP A 214 -21.22 -83.65 -28.12
CA ASP A 214 -21.02 -84.22 -29.47
C ASP A 214 -20.46 -85.64 -29.37
N ARG A 215 -19.50 -85.87 -28.48
CA ARG A 215 -18.95 -87.20 -28.21
C ARG A 215 -19.99 -88.16 -27.61
N ALA A 216 -20.82 -87.68 -26.69
CA ALA A 216 -21.91 -88.47 -26.12
C ALA A 216 -23.01 -88.78 -27.15
N TRP A 217 -23.35 -87.80 -27.99
CA TRP A 217 -24.27 -87.97 -29.12
C TRP A 217 -23.75 -89.00 -30.10
N GLN A 218 -22.48 -88.92 -30.50
CA GLN A 218 -21.84 -89.93 -31.35
C GLN A 218 -21.96 -91.33 -30.75
N CYS A 219 -21.64 -91.52 -29.46
CA CYS A 219 -21.84 -92.80 -28.78
C CYS A 219 -23.32 -93.27 -28.77
N LEU A 220 -24.29 -92.36 -28.65
CA LEU A 220 -25.71 -92.71 -28.69
C LEU A 220 -26.17 -93.09 -30.10
N THR A 221 -25.74 -92.38 -31.14
CA THR A 221 -26.02 -92.74 -32.54
C THR A 221 -25.35 -94.05 -32.95
N ASP A 222 -24.13 -94.31 -32.48
CA ASP A 222 -23.43 -95.57 -32.70
C ASP A 222 -24.16 -96.74 -32.00
N ASN A 223 -24.84 -96.48 -30.88
CA ASN A 223 -25.70 -97.46 -30.20
C ASN A 223 -27.13 -97.57 -30.78
N ALA A 224 -27.67 -96.52 -31.41
CA ALA A 224 -29.02 -96.51 -31.99
C ALA A 224 -29.11 -97.20 -33.36
N LEU A 225 -27.99 -97.43 -34.04
CA LEU A 225 -27.92 -98.31 -35.22
C LEU A 225 -27.79 -99.81 -34.89
N VAL A 226 -27.87 -100.19 -33.61
CA VAL A 226 -27.99 -101.60 -33.19
C VAL A 226 -29.43 -101.87 -32.77
N PRO A 227 -30.18 -102.72 -33.50
CA PRO A 227 -31.52 -103.13 -33.09
C PRO A 227 -31.51 -103.82 -31.73
N GLN A 228 -32.42 -103.40 -30.85
CA GLN A 228 -32.82 -104.17 -29.67
C GLN A 228 -33.47 -105.48 -30.13
N GLU A 229 -32.76 -106.59 -29.97
CA GLU A 229 -33.37 -107.92 -29.85
C GLU A 229 -33.19 -108.42 -28.41
N GLY A 230 -34.33 -108.58 -27.75
CA GLY A 230 -34.43 -108.79 -26.32
C GLY A 230 -33.90 -110.12 -25.83
N LYS A 231 -33.74 -110.21 -24.50
CA LYS A 231 -33.79 -111.46 -23.75
C LYS A 231 -34.49 -111.25 -22.43
N ASN A 232 -35.33 -112.24 -22.15
CA ASN A 232 -36.44 -112.28 -21.23
C ASN A 232 -36.00 -112.75 -19.82
N GLN A 233 -36.82 -112.39 -18.82
CA GLN A 233 -37.04 -113.08 -17.53
C GLN A 233 -35.91 -112.96 -16.48
N HIS A 234 -36.18 -112.83 -15.17
CA HIS A 234 -37.19 -113.52 -14.37
C HIS A 234 -37.41 -112.78 -13.03
N VAL A 235 -38.66 -112.50 -12.65
CA VAL A 235 -39.02 -112.10 -11.28
C VAL A 235 -39.40 -113.36 -10.50
N LYS A 236 -38.79 -113.59 -9.33
CA LYS A 236 -39.20 -114.64 -8.38
C LYS A 236 -39.84 -114.00 -7.15
N HIS A 237 -41.09 -114.38 -6.89
CA HIS A 237 -41.78 -114.11 -5.63
C HIS A 237 -41.80 -115.40 -4.79
N GLY A 238 -41.35 -115.30 -3.54
CA GLY A 238 -41.48 -116.34 -2.53
C GLY A 238 -42.01 -115.74 -1.24
N HIS A 239 -43.10 -116.31 -0.72
CA HIS A 239 -43.66 -116.06 0.60
C HIS A 239 -43.29 -117.22 1.54
N ASP A 240 -42.95 -116.94 2.79
CA ASP A 240 -42.83 -117.92 3.87
C ASP A 240 -43.66 -117.54 5.11
N SER A 241 -43.72 -118.48 6.06
CA SER A 241 -44.82 -118.81 6.98
C SER A 241 -45.12 -117.83 8.14
N ASN A 242 -44.97 -116.53 7.92
CA ASN A 242 -45.48 -115.48 8.83
C ASN A 242 -45.96 -114.19 8.14
N GLY A 243 -46.29 -114.25 6.84
CA GLY A 243 -47.11 -113.21 6.20
C GLY A 243 -46.45 -111.83 5.99
N LYS A 244 -45.16 -111.75 5.66
CA LYS A 244 -44.52 -110.51 5.18
C LYS A 244 -43.71 -110.73 3.90
N LEU A 245 -43.89 -109.85 2.90
CA LEU A 245 -43.05 -109.78 1.70
C LEU A 245 -42.20 -108.48 1.71
N LYS A 246 -40.88 -108.62 1.77
CA LYS A 246 -39.87 -107.56 1.61
C LYS A 246 -39.26 -107.62 0.19
N ARG A 247 -38.87 -106.47 -0.38
CA ARG A 247 -37.90 -106.41 -1.49
C ARG A 247 -36.58 -105.83 -0.96
N TYR A 248 -35.49 -106.54 -1.23
CA TYR A 248 -34.12 -106.06 -1.11
C TYR A 248 -33.50 -106.04 -2.51
N VAL A 249 -32.70 -105.01 -2.80
CA VAL A 249 -31.67 -105.00 -3.85
C VAL A 249 -30.43 -104.38 -3.20
N SER A 250 -29.31 -105.10 -3.29
CA SER A 250 -28.02 -104.80 -2.66
C SER A 250 -26.97 -104.60 -3.75
N VAL A 251 -26.26 -103.46 -3.77
CA VAL A 251 -24.90 -103.32 -4.34
C VAL A 251 -24.17 -102.16 -3.62
N ASP A 252 -22.86 -102.35 -3.44
CA ASP A 252 -21.95 -101.89 -2.39
C ASP A 252 -21.49 -100.41 -2.36
N PRO A 253 -20.97 -99.94 -1.19
CA PRO A 253 -20.46 -98.59 -0.95
C PRO A 253 -18.92 -98.54 -1.00
N SER A 254 -18.31 -97.65 -1.78
CA SER A 254 -16.94 -97.19 -1.55
C SER A 254 -16.63 -95.89 -2.30
N SER A 255 -15.90 -95.00 -1.63
CA SER A 255 -15.30 -93.73 -2.09
C SER A 255 -16.07 -92.45 -1.83
N THR A 256 -16.14 -92.09 -0.56
CA THR A 256 -16.06 -90.71 -0.05
C THR A 256 -14.72 -90.06 -0.43
N LEU A 257 -14.73 -88.83 -0.96
CA LEU A 257 -13.63 -87.88 -0.75
C LEU A 257 -14.14 -86.45 -0.52
N PHE A 258 -13.58 -85.89 0.55
CA PHE A 258 -13.81 -84.65 1.27
C PHE A 258 -13.87 -83.35 0.44
N LEU A 259 -14.82 -82.48 0.81
CA LEU A 259 -14.79 -81.03 0.60
C LEU A 259 -13.79 -80.39 1.57
N SER A 260 -12.75 -79.71 1.06
CA SER A 260 -11.92 -78.80 1.86
C SER A 260 -12.24 -77.36 1.53
N SER A 261 -12.91 -76.69 2.46
CA SER A 261 -13.15 -75.24 2.48
C SER A 261 -11.86 -74.51 2.86
N PHE A 262 -11.37 -73.61 2.01
CA PHE A 262 -10.34 -72.63 2.37
C PHE A 262 -10.99 -71.38 2.97
N LEU A 263 -10.67 -71.07 4.22
CA LEU A 263 -10.98 -69.78 4.85
C LEU A 263 -10.05 -68.66 4.33
N PRO A 264 -10.52 -67.40 4.27
CA PRO A 264 -9.69 -66.24 3.97
C PRO A 264 -8.95 -65.71 5.22
N PRO A 265 -7.79 -65.04 5.07
CA PRO A 265 -7.08 -64.44 6.19
C PRO A 265 -7.64 -63.05 6.55
N SER A 266 -7.81 -62.79 7.85
CA SER A 266 -8.21 -61.52 8.44
C SER A 266 -7.05 -60.50 8.48
N PRO A 267 -7.33 -59.19 8.62
CA PRO A 267 -6.44 -58.12 8.21
C PRO A 267 -5.44 -57.67 9.29
N ILE A 268 -4.28 -57.20 8.83
CA ILE A 268 -3.31 -56.43 9.61
C ILE A 268 -3.80 -54.98 9.69
N PRO A 269 -3.80 -54.33 10.86
CA PRO A 269 -3.89 -52.88 10.92
C PRO A 269 -2.50 -52.24 11.07
N SER A 270 -2.30 -51.18 10.31
CA SER A 270 -1.28 -50.12 10.50
C SER A 270 -1.95 -48.81 10.06
N PRO A 271 -1.51 -47.62 10.50
CA PRO A 271 -0.31 -47.28 11.25
C PRO A 271 -0.55 -46.93 12.74
#